data_AF-A0AAC9JLJ7-F1
#
_entry.id   AF-A0AAC9JLJ7-F1
#
_cell.length_a   1.000
_cell.length_b   1.000
_cell.length_c   1.000
_cell.angle_alpha   90.00
_cell.angle_beta   90.00
_cell.angle_gamma   90.00
#
_symmetry.space_group_name_H-M   'P 1'
#
loop_
_entity.id
_entity.type
_entity.pdbx_description
1 polymer ?
#
loop_
_entity_poly.entity_id
_entity_poly.type
_entity_poly.pdbx_seq_one_letter_code
_entity_poly.pdbx_strand_id
1 'polypeptide(L)'
;MPMKSTEPPNVTERFENFVISTDRVYDMIGKRRAGEVSFEQSEQGDARRQLLHVEKVAIENKRLQKTSETSYIESVSYQLHDIIVEEMSEYLKDVPDVMANVLNLPSNTGELLDALIVRACSVSKLEPIVATIPWMYDELISVVNTARFRRKDSRGRVIVVETLRTALSFLGIENLRLLIPFLIVKRATPQITDPYPLIKQKLASYSTGVAISAQCIAEAAGTHKGHGYMLGMLSNLGRCAVTRLYFRLFDKVQMHLLQECQKDREHKRHDALTKIIPSANHLIALQHAFADTFNADLLDELSLKRLFIAPAMRAVANQRSETTSALSDTATLSETQTPTDVLKSALSQARIYARIRLLHQNKLIEATAANSELLAQRFPAGALATLKNTDIFALPLVKSDIED
;
A
#
# COMPACT_ATOMS: atom_id res chain seq x y z
N MET A 1 -22.20 20.84 -3.80
CA MET A 1 -20.90 21.20 -4.41
C MET A 1 -19.85 21.01 -3.33
N PRO A 2 -18.84 20.16 -3.52
CA PRO A 2 -17.77 20.09 -2.53
C PRO A 2 -16.99 21.41 -2.61
N MET A 3 -16.75 22.01 -1.44
CA MET A 3 -15.88 23.18 -1.32
C MET A 3 -14.52 22.82 -1.92
N LYS A 4 -14.14 23.49 -3.01
CA LYS A 4 -12.75 23.47 -3.50
C LYS A 4 -11.89 24.07 -2.38
N SER A 5 -11.11 23.24 -1.71
CA SER A 5 -10.03 23.72 -0.85
C SER A 5 -9.12 24.61 -1.69
N THR A 6 -8.80 25.80 -1.17
CA THR A 6 -8.03 26.85 -1.84
C THR A 6 -6.53 26.56 -1.94
N GLU A 7 -6.06 25.49 -1.31
CA GLU A 7 -4.67 25.04 -1.35
C GLU A 7 -4.53 23.79 -2.24
N PRO A 8 -3.52 23.72 -3.13
CA PRO A 8 -3.30 22.53 -3.94
C PRO A 8 -3.00 21.33 -3.02
N PRO A 9 -3.62 20.17 -3.26
CA PRO A 9 -3.46 19.01 -2.38
C PRO A 9 -2.00 18.58 -2.32
N ASN A 10 -1.52 18.26 -1.11
CA ASN A 10 -0.15 17.83 -0.86
C ASN A 10 0.15 16.51 -1.63
N VAL A 11 1.41 16.28 -2.00
CA VAL A 11 1.92 15.06 -2.65
C VAL A 11 1.41 13.78 -1.99
N THR A 12 1.40 13.74 -0.65
CA THR A 12 0.90 12.57 0.08
C THR A 12 -0.59 12.35 -0.16
N GLU A 13 -1.42 13.39 -0.05
CA GLU A 13 -2.86 13.30 -0.28
C GLU A 13 -3.21 12.89 -1.71
N ARG A 14 -2.49 13.45 -2.71
CA ARG A 14 -2.61 13.04 -4.12
C ARG A 14 -2.26 11.58 -4.29
N PHE A 15 -1.21 11.11 -3.62
CA PHE A 15 -0.78 9.72 -3.71
C PHE A 15 -1.80 8.75 -3.10
N GLU A 16 -2.33 9.03 -1.91
CA GLU A 16 -3.30 8.12 -1.29
C GLU A 16 -4.58 8.00 -2.14
N ASN A 17 -5.03 9.12 -2.72
CA ASN A 17 -6.13 9.10 -3.69
C ASN A 17 -5.74 8.36 -4.98
N PHE A 18 -4.52 8.55 -5.48
CA PHE A 18 -4.01 7.83 -6.65
C PHE A 18 -4.04 6.32 -6.45
N VAL A 19 -3.62 5.81 -5.29
CA VAL A 19 -3.63 4.36 -4.99
C VAL A 19 -5.02 3.77 -5.16
N ILE A 20 -6.06 4.50 -4.75
CA ILE A 20 -7.45 4.06 -4.87
C ILE A 20 -7.95 4.17 -6.32
N SER A 21 -7.90 5.37 -6.90
CA SER A 21 -8.35 5.61 -8.27
C SER A 21 -7.66 6.82 -8.89
N THR A 22 -7.26 6.70 -10.15
CA THR A 22 -6.66 7.81 -10.89
C THR A 22 -7.64 8.96 -11.09
N ASP A 23 -8.93 8.64 -11.28
CA ASP A 23 -9.99 9.62 -11.50
C ASP A 23 -10.13 10.61 -10.35
N ARG A 24 -9.98 10.12 -9.12
CA ARG A 24 -10.06 10.98 -7.93
C ARG A 24 -8.99 12.06 -7.95
N VAL A 25 -7.80 11.74 -8.43
CA VAL A 25 -6.71 12.71 -8.53
C VAL A 25 -6.97 13.69 -9.67
N TYR A 26 -7.55 13.26 -10.78
CA TYR A 26 -7.98 14.16 -11.86
C TYR A 26 -8.98 15.20 -11.38
N ASP A 27 -9.98 14.79 -10.60
CA ASP A 27 -10.95 15.69 -9.99
C ASP A 27 -10.26 16.70 -9.05
N MET A 28 -9.30 16.24 -8.24
CA MET A 28 -8.52 17.08 -7.32
C MET A 28 -7.65 18.13 -8.03
N ILE A 29 -7.03 17.78 -9.17
CA ILE A 29 -6.16 18.69 -9.94
C ILE A 29 -6.90 19.43 -11.06
N GLY A 30 -8.22 19.26 -11.17
CA GLY A 30 -9.05 19.89 -12.19
C GLY A 30 -8.76 19.42 -13.62
N LYS A 31 -8.18 18.24 -13.81
CA LYS A 31 -8.00 17.63 -15.14
C LYS A 31 -9.27 16.89 -15.52
N ARG A 32 -9.77 17.15 -16.73
CA ARG A 32 -10.93 16.43 -17.29
C ARG A 32 -10.52 15.04 -17.75
N ARG A 33 -11.44 14.07 -17.67
CA ARG A 33 -11.19 12.74 -18.20
C ARG A 33 -11.18 12.78 -19.72
N ALA A 34 -10.44 11.85 -20.33
CA ALA A 34 -10.49 11.67 -21.78
C ALA A 34 -11.91 11.21 -22.19
N GLY A 35 -12.62 12.03 -22.97
CA GLY A 35 -13.99 11.75 -23.42
C GLY A 35 -15.10 12.27 -22.49
N GLU A 36 -14.77 13.03 -21.44
CA GLU A 36 -15.77 13.68 -20.58
C GLU A 36 -16.40 14.87 -21.31
N VAL A 37 -17.70 14.75 -21.61
CA VAL A 37 -18.50 15.83 -22.20
C VAL A 37 -19.11 16.63 -21.06
N SER A 38 -18.79 17.93 -20.99
CA SER A 38 -19.43 18.83 -20.02
C SER A 38 -20.95 18.84 -20.23
N PHE A 39 -21.73 19.05 -19.18
CA PHE A 39 -23.18 19.27 -19.32
C PHE A 39 -23.47 20.40 -20.33
N GLU A 40 -22.64 21.44 -20.34
CA GLU A 40 -22.68 22.56 -21.29
C GLU A 40 -22.41 22.17 -22.74
N GLN A 41 -21.75 21.02 -22.95
CA GLN A 41 -21.41 20.46 -24.27
C GLN A 41 -22.32 19.28 -24.65
N SER A 42 -23.26 18.92 -23.77
CA SER A 42 -24.22 17.84 -24.02
C SER A 42 -25.43 18.39 -24.78
N GLU A 43 -26.09 17.55 -25.58
CA GLU A 43 -27.36 17.89 -26.25
C GLU A 43 -28.45 18.34 -25.24
N GLN A 44 -28.32 17.94 -23.97
CA GLN A 44 -29.21 18.37 -22.88
C GLN A 44 -28.95 19.82 -22.44
N GLY A 45 -27.71 20.31 -22.55
CA GLY A 45 -27.35 21.71 -22.30
C GLY A 45 -27.81 22.65 -23.42
N ASP A 46 -27.84 22.14 -24.66
CA ASP A 46 -28.32 22.86 -25.85
C ASP A 46 -29.85 22.89 -26.00
N ALA A 47 -30.58 22.09 -25.21
CA ALA A 47 -32.03 22.05 -25.22
C ALA A 47 -32.66 23.33 -24.61
N ARG A 48 -32.67 24.44 -25.37
CA ARG A 48 -33.30 25.74 -25.03
C ARG A 48 -34.83 25.72 -25.09
N ARG A 49 -35.49 24.74 -24.47
CA ARG A 49 -36.96 24.74 -24.35
C ARG A 49 -37.38 25.58 -23.14
N GLN A 50 -38.34 26.49 -23.32
CA GLN A 50 -38.98 27.19 -22.21
C GLN A 50 -39.83 26.18 -21.42
N LEU A 51 -39.41 25.91 -20.17
CA LEU A 51 -40.14 25.03 -19.26
C LEU A 51 -41.39 25.72 -18.72
N LEU A 52 -42.50 24.98 -18.68
CA LEU A 52 -43.75 25.39 -18.03
C LEU A 52 -43.54 25.50 -16.51
N HIS A 53 -44.36 26.31 -15.82
CA HIS A 53 -44.24 26.49 -14.37
C HIS A 53 -44.37 25.16 -13.60
N VAL A 54 -45.30 24.29 -14.01
CA VAL A 54 -45.46 22.94 -13.42
C VAL A 54 -44.24 22.05 -13.61
N GLU A 55 -43.54 22.17 -14.74
CA GLU A 55 -42.31 21.42 -15.01
C GLU A 55 -41.16 21.93 -14.13
N LYS A 56 -41.05 23.25 -13.93
CA LYS A 56 -40.06 23.86 -13.02
C LYS A 56 -40.25 23.37 -11.59
N VAL A 57 -41.49 23.40 -11.08
CA VAL A 57 -41.84 22.91 -9.74
C VAL A 57 -41.55 21.40 -9.62
N ALA A 58 -41.88 20.60 -10.63
CA ALA A 58 -41.59 19.17 -10.64
C ALA A 58 -40.09 18.86 -10.62
N ILE A 59 -39.28 19.61 -11.38
CA ILE A 59 -37.81 19.50 -11.39
C ILE A 59 -37.24 19.87 -10.03
N GLU A 60 -37.73 20.94 -9.42
CA GLU A 60 -37.28 21.39 -8.11
C GLU A 60 -37.63 20.38 -7.02
N ASN A 61 -38.86 19.86 -6.99
CA ASN A 61 -39.28 18.81 -6.07
C ASN A 61 -38.44 17.54 -6.25
N LYS A 62 -38.18 17.12 -7.49
CA LYS A 62 -37.30 15.98 -7.79
C LYS A 62 -35.87 16.22 -7.31
N ARG A 63 -35.36 17.45 -7.43
CA ARG A 63 -34.04 17.85 -6.92
C ARG A 63 -34.00 17.77 -5.40
N LEU A 64 -34.99 18.35 -4.71
CA LEU A 64 -35.10 18.32 -3.25
C LEU A 64 -35.20 16.89 -2.72
N GLN A 65 -36.03 16.06 -3.35
CA GLN A 65 -36.16 14.64 -2.99
C GLN A 65 -34.81 13.91 -3.14
N LYS A 66 -34.13 14.08 -4.28
CA LYS A 66 -32.79 13.51 -4.48
C LYS A 66 -31.80 13.97 -3.42
N THR A 67 -31.77 15.27 -3.10
CA THR A 67 -30.89 15.79 -2.04
C THR A 67 -31.20 15.16 -0.69
N SER A 68 -32.49 15.05 -0.32
CA SER A 68 -32.90 14.41 0.93
C SER A 68 -32.53 12.92 1.00
N GLU A 69 -32.70 12.19 -0.10
CA GLU A 69 -32.30 10.78 -0.21
C GLU A 69 -30.79 10.61 -0.11
N THR A 70 -30.01 11.48 -0.79
CA THR A 70 -28.54 11.47 -0.69
C THR A 70 -28.07 11.73 0.74
N SER A 71 -28.61 12.76 1.41
CA SER A 71 -28.25 13.06 2.80
C SER A 71 -28.61 11.93 3.76
N TYR A 72 -29.71 11.22 3.52
CA TYR A 72 -30.08 10.04 4.30
C TYR A 72 -29.13 8.85 4.06
N ILE A 73 -28.75 8.59 2.80
CA ILE A 73 -27.75 7.55 2.49
C ILE A 73 -26.41 7.89 3.13
N GLU A 74 -25.99 9.16 3.10
CA GLU A 74 -24.76 9.63 3.74
C GLU A 74 -24.78 9.41 5.25
N SER A 75 -25.90 9.66 5.94
CA SER A 75 -26.00 9.44 7.38
C SER A 75 -25.95 7.95 7.75
N VAL A 76 -26.61 7.09 6.98
CA VAL A 76 -26.54 5.63 7.16
C VAL A 76 -25.14 5.11 6.86
N SER A 77 -24.48 5.66 5.84
CA SER A 77 -23.09 5.33 5.49
C SER A 77 -22.12 5.69 6.61
N TYR A 78 -22.28 6.88 7.21
CA TYR A 78 -21.49 7.30 8.36
C TYR A 78 -21.62 6.32 9.54
N GLN A 79 -22.84 5.95 9.91
CA GLN A 79 -23.09 4.96 10.99
C GLN A 79 -22.43 3.60 10.70
N LEU A 80 -22.54 3.10 9.46
CA LEU A 80 -21.88 1.86 9.07
C LEU A 80 -20.35 1.95 9.18
N HIS A 81 -19.76 3.08 8.77
CA HIS A 81 -18.31 3.26 8.85
C HIS A 81 -17.80 3.46 10.28
N ASP A 82 -18.58 4.08 11.18
CA ASP A 82 -18.25 4.16 12.60
C ASP A 82 -18.11 2.76 13.22
N ILE A 83 -19.06 1.87 12.94
CA ILE A 83 -19.00 0.46 13.39
C ILE A 83 -17.74 -0.24 12.83
N ILE A 84 -17.40 0.00 11.56
CA ILE A 84 -16.20 -0.58 10.93
C ILE A 84 -14.92 -0.08 11.62
N VAL A 85 -14.84 1.19 11.99
CA VAL A 85 -13.68 1.76 12.69
C VAL A 85 -13.51 1.09 14.06
N GLU A 86 -14.60 0.91 14.81
CA GLU A 86 -14.60 0.24 16.11
C GLU A 86 -14.17 -1.23 15.99
N GLU A 87 -14.79 -2.01 15.08
CA GLU A 87 -14.42 -3.40 14.86
C GLU A 87 -12.96 -3.51 14.39
N MET A 88 -12.51 -2.65 13.49
CA MET A 88 -11.13 -2.68 12.99
C MET A 88 -10.12 -2.43 14.11
N SER A 89 -10.38 -1.45 14.97
CA SER A 89 -9.52 -1.13 16.11
C SER A 89 -9.37 -2.33 17.04
N GLU A 90 -10.45 -3.07 17.29
CA GLU A 90 -10.41 -4.28 18.13
C GLU A 90 -9.66 -5.43 17.44
N TYR A 91 -9.99 -5.72 16.17
CA TYR A 91 -9.33 -6.81 15.43
C TYR A 91 -7.82 -6.61 15.30
N LEU A 92 -7.35 -5.37 15.15
CA LEU A 92 -5.91 -5.10 14.98
C LEU A 92 -5.08 -5.25 16.26
N LYS A 93 -5.72 -5.38 17.43
CA LYS A 93 -5.01 -5.67 18.69
C LYS A 93 -4.48 -7.11 18.74
N ASP A 94 -5.15 -8.05 18.07
CA ASP A 94 -4.72 -9.44 17.96
C ASP A 94 -3.80 -9.63 16.74
N VAL A 95 -2.55 -9.20 16.91
CA VAL A 95 -1.53 -9.25 15.85
C VAL A 95 -1.32 -10.68 15.32
N PRO A 96 -1.20 -11.74 16.16
CA PRO A 96 -1.09 -13.11 15.68
C PRO A 96 -2.25 -13.56 14.80
N ASP A 97 -3.50 -13.23 15.16
CA ASP A 97 -4.67 -13.56 14.32
C ASP A 97 -4.61 -12.83 12.98
N VAL A 98 -4.30 -11.53 12.98
CA VAL A 98 -4.19 -10.75 11.74
C VAL A 98 -3.06 -11.30 10.86
N MET A 99 -1.93 -11.72 11.43
CA MET A 99 -0.85 -12.37 10.69
C MET A 99 -1.32 -13.64 9.99
N ALA A 100 -1.93 -14.55 10.74
CA ALA A 100 -2.31 -15.88 10.25
C ALA A 100 -3.50 -15.82 9.29
N ASN A 101 -4.57 -15.12 9.69
CA ASN A 101 -5.87 -15.19 9.02
C ASN A 101 -6.15 -14.02 8.08
N VAL A 102 -5.53 -12.85 8.29
CA VAL A 102 -5.68 -11.71 7.39
C VAL A 102 -4.51 -11.62 6.41
N LEU A 103 -3.26 -11.72 6.84
CA LEU A 103 -2.11 -11.60 5.96
C LEU A 103 -1.67 -12.94 5.34
N ASN A 104 -2.13 -14.07 5.88
CA ASN A 104 -1.72 -15.42 5.47
C ASN A 104 -0.21 -15.64 5.63
N LEU A 105 0.37 -15.13 6.71
CA LEU A 105 1.79 -15.26 7.03
C LEU A 105 2.01 -16.41 8.02
N PRO A 106 2.90 -17.36 7.71
CA PRO A 106 3.29 -18.41 8.64
C PRO A 106 4.00 -17.85 9.89
N SER A 107 3.93 -18.57 11.01
CA SER A 107 4.61 -18.20 12.26
C SER A 107 6.14 -18.17 12.14
N ASN A 108 6.72 -19.00 11.26
CA ASN A 108 8.17 -19.03 11.02
C ASN A 108 8.68 -17.94 10.06
N THR A 109 7.84 -16.97 9.68
CA THR A 109 8.23 -15.86 8.79
C THR A 109 9.42 -15.08 9.36
N GLY A 110 9.46 -14.83 10.68
CA GLY A 110 10.57 -14.11 11.32
C GLY A 110 11.91 -14.84 11.17
N GLU A 111 11.91 -16.16 11.40
CA GLU A 111 13.10 -17.02 11.25
C GLU A 111 13.65 -16.97 9.82
N LEU A 112 12.76 -17.02 8.82
CA LEU A 112 13.13 -16.92 7.41
C LEU A 112 13.80 -15.58 7.09
N LEU A 113 13.23 -14.47 7.56
CA LEU A 113 13.76 -13.12 7.34
C LEU A 113 15.14 -12.94 8.00
N ASP A 114 15.31 -13.45 9.21
CA ASP A 114 16.60 -13.46 9.92
C ASP A 114 17.65 -14.32 9.20
N ALA A 115 17.26 -15.48 8.67
CA ALA A 115 18.17 -16.34 7.91
C ALA A 115 18.67 -15.66 6.64
N LEU A 116 17.83 -14.84 5.99
CA LEU A 116 18.17 -14.13 4.75
C LEU A 116 19.18 -13.00 4.94
N ILE A 117 19.07 -12.23 6.02
CA ILE A 117 19.92 -11.04 6.21
C ILE A 117 21.38 -11.39 6.57
N VAL A 118 21.62 -12.59 7.10
CA VAL A 118 22.95 -13.03 7.53
C VAL A 118 23.89 -13.26 6.34
N ARG A 119 25.14 -12.84 6.49
CA ARG A 119 26.19 -13.05 5.47
C ARG A 119 26.41 -14.53 5.14
N ALA A 120 26.40 -15.39 6.15
CA ALA A 120 26.53 -16.85 6.04
C ALA A 120 25.21 -17.58 5.71
N CYS A 121 24.29 -16.91 5.00
CA CYS A 121 23.08 -17.51 4.45
C CYS A 121 23.44 -18.49 3.32
N SER A 122 22.83 -19.68 3.32
CA SER A 122 23.08 -20.71 2.32
C SER A 122 21.81 -21.47 1.99
N VAL A 123 21.78 -22.15 0.83
CA VAL A 123 20.61 -22.92 0.37
C VAL A 123 20.23 -23.97 1.39
N SER A 124 21.21 -24.69 1.96
CA SER A 124 20.96 -25.71 2.98
C SER A 124 20.33 -25.18 4.27
N LYS A 125 20.50 -23.88 4.58
CA LYS A 125 19.83 -23.23 5.73
C LYS A 125 18.41 -22.77 5.38
N LEU A 126 18.20 -22.24 4.17
CA LEU A 126 16.90 -21.72 3.76
C LEU A 126 15.90 -22.82 3.40
N GLU A 127 16.36 -23.89 2.74
CA GLU A 127 15.51 -24.98 2.27
C GLU A 127 14.59 -25.58 3.34
N PRO A 128 15.06 -25.98 4.54
CA PRO A 128 14.16 -26.53 5.56
C PRO A 128 13.12 -25.52 6.04
N ILE A 129 13.45 -24.22 6.08
CA ILE A 129 12.51 -23.17 6.51
C ILE A 129 11.46 -22.91 5.42
N VAL A 130 11.88 -22.84 4.16
CA VAL A 130 10.96 -22.60 3.03
C VAL A 130 10.07 -23.82 2.77
N ALA A 131 10.56 -25.04 3.03
CA ALA A 131 9.79 -26.26 2.88
C ALA A 131 8.56 -26.33 3.81
N THR A 132 8.55 -25.61 4.94
CA THR A 132 7.38 -25.52 5.81
C THR A 132 6.36 -24.47 5.35
N ILE A 133 6.60 -23.80 4.22
CA ILE A 133 5.74 -22.76 3.64
C ILE A 133 5.29 -23.19 2.24
N PRO A 134 4.20 -23.99 2.12
CA PRO A 134 3.80 -24.62 0.85
C PRO A 134 3.59 -23.63 -0.29
N TRP A 135 2.90 -22.51 -0.04
CA TRP A 135 2.64 -21.52 -1.09
C TRP A 135 3.92 -20.85 -1.61
N MET A 136 4.96 -20.76 -0.79
CA MET A 136 6.23 -20.16 -1.19
C MET A 136 7.06 -21.14 -2.02
N TYR A 137 6.98 -22.44 -1.71
CA TYR A 137 7.53 -23.49 -2.56
C TYR A 137 7.00 -23.34 -4.00
N ASP A 138 5.68 -23.33 -4.17
CA ASP A 138 5.05 -23.26 -5.50
C ASP A 138 5.43 -21.99 -6.26
N GLU A 139 5.44 -20.84 -5.57
CA GLU A 139 5.84 -19.56 -6.17
C GLU A 139 7.32 -19.55 -6.57
N LEU A 140 8.22 -20.09 -5.75
CA LEU A 140 9.65 -20.15 -6.10
C LEU A 140 9.92 -21.09 -7.26
N ILE A 141 9.23 -22.24 -7.33
CA ILE A 141 9.27 -23.15 -8.49
C ILE A 141 8.75 -22.45 -9.74
N SER A 142 7.65 -21.70 -9.64
CA SER A 142 7.13 -20.91 -10.76
C SER A 142 8.13 -19.85 -11.22
N VAL A 143 8.71 -19.08 -10.28
CA VAL A 143 9.66 -18.01 -10.57
C VAL A 143 10.94 -18.53 -11.24
N VAL A 144 11.55 -19.61 -10.73
CA VAL A 144 12.78 -20.15 -11.34
C VAL A 144 12.54 -20.69 -12.75
N ASN A 145 11.32 -21.17 -13.02
CA ASN A 145 10.89 -21.62 -14.34
C ASN A 145 10.37 -20.49 -15.23
N THR A 146 10.56 -19.21 -14.88
CA THR A 146 10.32 -18.10 -15.82
C THR A 146 11.47 -17.93 -16.80
N ALA A 147 11.21 -17.34 -17.97
CA ALA A 147 12.23 -17.13 -19.02
C ALA A 147 13.48 -16.38 -18.54
N ARG A 148 13.38 -15.58 -17.46
CA ARG A 148 14.50 -14.85 -16.87
C ARG A 148 15.52 -15.76 -16.17
N PHE A 149 15.08 -16.86 -15.56
CA PHE A 149 15.89 -17.75 -14.72
C PHE A 149 16.06 -19.17 -15.27
N ARG A 150 15.32 -19.54 -16.32
CA ARG A 150 15.49 -20.82 -17.01
C ARG A 150 16.91 -21.00 -17.49
N ARG A 151 17.54 -22.08 -17.05
CA ARG A 151 18.83 -22.53 -17.58
C ARG A 151 18.64 -23.49 -18.72
N LYS A 152 19.68 -23.59 -19.57
CA LYS A 152 19.76 -24.58 -20.63
C LYS A 152 20.85 -25.58 -20.28
N ASP A 153 20.59 -26.84 -20.60
CA ASP A 153 21.58 -27.91 -20.62
C ASP A 153 22.65 -27.61 -21.70
N SER A 154 23.80 -28.28 -21.61
CA SER A 154 24.88 -28.32 -22.61
C SER A 154 24.39 -28.54 -24.04
N ARG A 155 23.25 -29.22 -24.20
CA ARG A 155 22.57 -29.49 -25.49
C ARG A 155 21.57 -28.42 -25.91
N GLY A 156 21.51 -27.28 -25.22
CA GLY A 156 20.60 -26.17 -25.48
C GLY A 156 19.15 -26.39 -25.04
N ARG A 157 18.82 -27.51 -24.39
CA ARG A 157 17.47 -27.84 -23.91
C ARG A 157 17.16 -27.13 -22.59
N VAL A 158 15.95 -26.65 -22.42
CA VAL A 158 15.52 -25.98 -21.18
C VAL A 158 15.47 -26.99 -20.03
N ILE A 159 16.13 -26.67 -18.92
CA ILE A 159 16.05 -27.44 -17.67
C ILE A 159 14.81 -26.97 -16.92
N VAL A 160 13.84 -27.86 -16.73
CA VAL A 160 12.67 -27.61 -15.88
C VAL A 160 13.05 -27.97 -14.45
N VAL A 161 12.89 -27.01 -13.54
CA VAL A 161 13.23 -27.19 -12.13
C VAL A 161 11.98 -27.60 -11.35
N GLU A 162 12.02 -28.77 -10.73
CA GLU A 162 10.89 -29.32 -9.97
C GLU A 162 11.14 -29.41 -8.47
N THR A 163 12.39 -29.33 -8.03
CA THR A 163 12.78 -29.48 -6.61
C THR A 163 13.19 -28.14 -6.00
N LEU A 164 12.82 -27.93 -4.73
CA LEU A 164 13.12 -26.70 -3.99
C LEU A 164 14.62 -26.40 -3.93
N ARG A 165 15.45 -27.39 -3.59
CA ARG A 165 16.91 -27.20 -3.49
C ARG A 165 17.51 -26.66 -4.78
N THR A 166 17.11 -27.24 -5.92
CA THR A 166 17.58 -26.81 -7.24
C THR A 166 17.05 -25.43 -7.57
N ALA A 167 15.79 -25.13 -7.23
CA ALA A 167 15.20 -23.80 -7.42
C ALA A 167 15.95 -22.72 -6.64
N LEU A 168 16.21 -22.95 -5.35
CA LEU A 168 16.96 -22.04 -4.50
C LEU A 168 18.40 -21.85 -5.02
N SER A 169 19.05 -22.92 -5.46
CA SER A 169 20.39 -22.86 -6.04
C SER A 169 20.44 -22.08 -7.36
N PHE A 170 19.46 -22.28 -8.23
CA PHE A 170 19.39 -21.60 -9.53
C PHE A 170 19.07 -20.11 -9.37
N LEU A 171 18.16 -19.75 -8.44
CA LEU A 171 17.87 -18.37 -8.12
C LEU A 171 19.07 -17.69 -7.47
N GLY A 172 19.78 -18.37 -6.57
CA GLY A 172 20.92 -17.82 -5.84
C GLY A 172 20.53 -16.93 -4.67
N ILE A 173 21.37 -16.89 -3.63
CA ILE A 173 21.06 -16.23 -2.35
C ILE A 173 20.80 -14.73 -2.51
N GLU A 174 21.56 -14.02 -3.35
CA GLU A 174 21.38 -12.59 -3.55
C GLU A 174 20.00 -12.25 -4.14
N ASN A 175 19.50 -13.06 -5.08
CA ASN A 175 18.15 -12.89 -5.59
C ASN A 175 17.09 -13.28 -4.56
N LEU A 176 17.33 -14.35 -3.78
CA LEU A 176 16.39 -14.79 -2.74
C LEU A 176 16.20 -13.74 -1.64
N ARG A 177 17.25 -13.00 -1.29
CA ARG A 177 17.18 -11.85 -0.36
C ARG A 177 16.23 -10.74 -0.83
N LEU A 178 15.98 -10.65 -2.14
CA LEU A 178 15.02 -9.71 -2.72
C LEU A 178 13.65 -10.38 -2.97
N LEU A 179 13.65 -11.59 -3.52
CA LEU A 179 12.45 -12.31 -3.93
C LEU A 179 11.58 -12.71 -2.75
N ILE A 180 12.14 -13.27 -1.68
CA ILE A 180 11.32 -13.79 -0.57
C ILE A 180 10.53 -12.66 0.13
N PRO A 181 11.13 -11.52 0.52
CA PRO A 181 10.39 -10.40 1.09
C PRO A 181 9.33 -9.85 0.13
N PHE A 182 9.66 -9.78 -1.17
CA PHE A 182 8.70 -9.38 -2.20
C PHE A 182 7.51 -10.36 -2.28
N LEU A 183 7.76 -11.67 -2.26
CA LEU A 183 6.71 -12.70 -2.31
C LEU A 183 5.82 -12.68 -1.06
N ILE A 184 6.40 -12.40 0.12
CA ILE A 184 5.65 -12.18 1.37
C ILE A 184 4.66 -11.03 1.20
N VAL A 185 5.11 -9.87 0.72
CA VAL A 185 4.22 -8.72 0.49
C VAL A 185 3.22 -8.98 -0.64
N LYS A 186 3.63 -9.64 -1.73
CA LYS A 186 2.74 -10.07 -2.82
C LYS A 186 1.62 -10.95 -2.30
N ARG A 187 1.92 -11.89 -1.39
CA ARG A 187 0.95 -12.77 -0.73
C ARG A 187 -0.01 -11.99 0.18
N ALA A 188 0.53 -11.03 0.92
CA ALA A 188 -0.25 -10.16 1.81
C ALA A 188 -1.17 -9.18 1.08
N THR A 189 -0.84 -8.82 -0.17
CA THR A 189 -1.59 -7.83 -0.98
C THR A 189 -3.07 -8.22 -1.12
N PRO A 190 -4.03 -7.28 -0.97
CA PRO A 190 -5.46 -7.56 -1.07
C PRO A 190 -5.84 -8.14 -2.44
N GLN A 191 -6.70 -9.17 -2.41
CA GLN A 191 -7.20 -9.84 -3.63
C GLN A 191 -8.55 -9.30 -4.08
N ILE A 192 -9.41 -8.95 -3.12
CA ILE A 192 -10.70 -8.31 -3.35
C ILE A 192 -10.53 -6.85 -2.98
N THR A 193 -10.70 -5.96 -3.96
CA THR A 193 -10.59 -4.51 -3.76
C THR A 193 -11.70 -3.75 -4.47
N ASP A 194 -12.79 -4.41 -4.89
CA ASP A 194 -13.91 -3.73 -5.52
C ASP A 194 -14.54 -2.71 -4.54
N PRO A 195 -14.90 -1.50 -5.01
CA PRO A 195 -14.98 -1.04 -6.40
C PRO A 195 -13.67 -0.42 -6.96
N TYR A 196 -12.53 -0.64 -6.30
CA TYR A 196 -11.23 -0.04 -6.58
C TYR A 196 -10.19 -1.09 -7.06
N PRO A 197 -10.31 -1.62 -8.29
CA PRO A 197 -9.48 -2.74 -8.76
C PRO A 197 -7.99 -2.41 -8.90
N LEU A 198 -7.63 -1.12 -9.03
CA LEU A 198 -6.25 -0.68 -9.24
C LEU A 198 -5.41 -0.69 -7.96
N ILE A 199 -6.01 -0.82 -6.78
CA ILE A 199 -5.31 -0.81 -5.49
C ILE A 199 -4.19 -1.84 -5.48
N LYS A 200 -4.47 -3.08 -5.91
CA LYS A 200 -3.50 -4.18 -5.93
C LYS A 200 -2.25 -3.83 -6.75
N GLN A 201 -2.43 -3.36 -7.98
CA GLN A 201 -1.33 -3.02 -8.88
C GLN A 201 -0.51 -1.84 -8.33
N LYS A 202 -1.19 -0.76 -7.90
CA LYS A 202 -0.53 0.45 -7.42
C LYS A 202 0.19 0.23 -6.10
N LEU A 203 -0.37 -0.57 -5.19
CA LEU A 203 0.27 -0.93 -3.93
C LEU A 203 1.49 -1.82 -4.14
N ALA A 204 1.45 -2.76 -5.09
CA ALA A 204 2.61 -3.59 -5.43
C ALA A 204 3.77 -2.77 -6.01
N SER A 205 3.47 -1.87 -6.96
CA SER A 205 4.46 -0.94 -7.51
C SER A 205 5.02 -0.01 -6.43
N TYR A 206 4.16 0.51 -5.56
CA TYR A 206 4.58 1.34 -4.43
C TYR A 206 5.52 0.59 -3.48
N SER A 207 5.16 -0.63 -3.09
CA SER A 207 5.97 -1.44 -2.18
C SER A 207 7.37 -1.71 -2.72
N THR A 208 7.46 -2.03 -4.01
CA THR A 208 8.74 -2.23 -4.71
C THR A 208 9.53 -0.93 -4.77
N GLY A 209 8.87 0.17 -5.15
CA GLY A 209 9.47 1.51 -5.18
C GLY A 209 10.07 1.94 -3.85
N VAL A 210 9.34 1.73 -2.74
CA VAL A 210 9.82 2.04 -1.39
C VAL A 210 10.99 1.15 -1.00
N ALA A 211 10.91 -0.16 -1.26
CA ALA A 211 11.98 -1.10 -0.89
C ALA A 211 13.31 -0.79 -1.58
N ILE A 212 13.30 -0.59 -2.90
CA ILE A 212 14.52 -0.27 -3.65
C ILE A 212 15.03 1.13 -3.29
N SER A 213 14.13 2.10 -3.09
CA SER A 213 14.56 3.44 -2.68
C SER A 213 15.20 3.42 -1.30
N ALA A 214 14.60 2.72 -0.33
CA ALA A 214 15.14 2.59 1.02
C ALA A 214 16.48 1.84 1.03
N GLN A 215 16.66 0.85 0.16
CA GLN A 215 17.94 0.17 -0.03
C GLN A 215 19.04 1.14 -0.47
N CYS A 216 18.80 1.92 -1.53
CA CYS A 216 19.78 2.88 -2.05
C CYS A 216 20.08 4.00 -1.05
N ILE A 217 19.08 4.49 -0.33
CA ILE A 217 19.25 5.55 0.66
C ILE A 217 20.03 5.04 1.88
N ALA A 218 19.71 3.84 2.37
CA ALA A 218 20.43 3.23 3.49
C ALA A 218 21.91 3.00 3.13
N GLU A 219 22.20 2.56 1.91
CA GLU A 219 23.57 2.39 1.42
C GLU A 219 24.32 3.73 1.34
N ALA A 220 23.69 4.78 0.80
CA ALA A 220 24.26 6.12 0.75
C ALA A 220 24.48 6.74 2.15
N ALA A 221 23.68 6.35 3.14
CA ALA A 221 23.84 6.75 4.53
C ALA A 221 24.82 5.86 5.33
N GLY A 222 25.53 4.92 4.68
CA GLY A 222 26.52 4.06 5.33
C GLY A 222 25.94 2.93 6.18
N THR A 223 24.65 2.60 6.02
CA THR A 223 23.97 1.49 6.70
C THR A 223 23.82 0.28 5.78
N HIS A 224 23.60 -0.91 6.36
CA HIS A 224 23.45 -2.14 5.60
C HIS A 224 22.24 -2.09 4.64
N LYS A 225 22.50 -2.09 3.33
CA LYS A 225 21.47 -2.02 2.27
C LYS A 225 20.30 -3.00 2.44
N GLY A 226 20.59 -4.22 2.90
CA GLY A 226 19.56 -5.23 3.15
C GLY A 226 18.57 -4.85 4.26
N HIS A 227 18.99 -4.10 5.28
CA HIS A 227 18.08 -3.63 6.33
C HIS A 227 17.12 -2.58 5.75
N GLY A 228 17.64 -1.65 4.94
CA GLY A 228 16.82 -0.67 4.22
C GLY A 228 15.81 -1.31 3.28
N TYR A 229 16.25 -2.30 2.49
CA TYR A 229 15.36 -3.05 1.58
C TYR A 229 14.22 -3.76 2.34
N MET A 230 14.58 -4.54 3.38
CA MET A 230 13.62 -5.33 4.16
C MET A 230 12.61 -4.43 4.88
N LEU A 231 13.10 -3.35 5.52
CA LEU A 231 12.23 -2.38 6.17
C LEU A 231 11.30 -1.71 5.15
N GLY A 232 11.83 -1.26 4.00
CA GLY A 232 11.04 -0.64 2.94
C GLY A 232 9.95 -1.56 2.40
N MET A 233 10.28 -2.83 2.13
CA MET A 233 9.34 -3.82 1.64
C MET A 233 8.27 -4.14 2.68
N LEU A 234 8.68 -4.56 3.88
CA LEU A 234 7.79 -5.02 4.95
C LEU A 234 6.95 -3.88 5.55
N SER A 235 7.36 -2.62 5.41
CA SER A 235 6.57 -1.46 5.86
C SER A 235 5.19 -1.32 5.18
N ASN A 236 4.95 -2.07 4.10
CA ASN A 236 3.68 -2.09 3.38
C ASN A 236 2.70 -3.17 3.87
N LEU A 237 3.13 -4.07 4.77
CA LEU A 237 2.25 -5.12 5.31
C LEU A 237 1.09 -4.52 6.10
N GLY A 238 1.30 -3.44 6.85
CA GLY A 238 0.22 -2.74 7.55
C GLY A 238 -0.84 -2.16 6.61
N ARG A 239 -0.43 -1.56 5.49
CA ARG A 239 -1.39 -1.10 4.46
C ARG A 239 -2.17 -2.27 3.86
N CYS A 240 -1.52 -3.41 3.65
CA CYS A 240 -2.18 -4.62 3.17
C CYS A 240 -3.21 -5.14 4.19
N ALA A 241 -2.84 -5.21 5.47
CA ALA A 241 -3.72 -5.68 6.55
C ALA A 241 -4.98 -4.82 6.66
N VAL A 242 -4.80 -3.50 6.81
CA VAL A 242 -5.90 -2.54 6.93
C VAL A 242 -6.83 -2.59 5.72
N THR A 243 -6.26 -2.66 4.50
CA THR A 243 -7.08 -2.71 3.28
C THR A 243 -7.90 -3.99 3.19
N ARG A 244 -7.31 -5.14 3.49
CA ARG A 244 -8.02 -6.43 3.47
C ARG A 244 -9.11 -6.47 4.53
N LEU A 245 -8.79 -6.01 5.74
CA LEU A 245 -9.72 -6.00 6.84
C LEU A 245 -10.87 -5.02 6.57
N TYR A 246 -10.61 -3.86 5.96
CA TYR A 246 -11.64 -2.90 5.59
C TYR A 246 -12.73 -3.51 4.71
N PHE A 247 -12.35 -4.13 3.58
CA PHE A 247 -13.33 -4.75 2.68
C PHE A 247 -14.05 -5.92 3.35
N ARG A 248 -13.33 -6.76 4.11
CA ARG A 248 -13.94 -7.88 4.85
C ARG A 248 -14.97 -7.40 5.88
N LEU A 249 -14.63 -6.37 6.66
CA LEU A 249 -15.52 -5.80 7.68
C LEU A 249 -16.68 -5.06 7.05
N PHE A 250 -16.46 -4.34 5.94
CA PHE A 250 -17.52 -3.67 5.21
C PHE A 250 -18.62 -4.66 4.80
N ASP A 251 -18.25 -5.76 4.14
CA ASP A 251 -19.21 -6.78 3.70
C ASP A 251 -19.93 -7.43 4.89
N LYS A 252 -19.18 -7.75 5.97
CA LYS A 252 -19.72 -8.36 7.19
C LYS A 252 -20.73 -7.44 7.88
N VAL A 253 -20.35 -6.19 8.14
CA VAL A 253 -21.17 -5.20 8.83
C VAL A 253 -22.38 -4.83 7.99
N GLN A 254 -22.20 -4.58 6.68
CA GLN A 254 -23.31 -4.28 5.79
C GLN A 254 -24.34 -5.41 5.76
N MET A 255 -23.89 -6.67 5.65
CA MET A 255 -24.79 -7.82 5.67
C MET A 255 -25.51 -7.98 7.01
N HIS A 256 -24.82 -7.75 8.13
CA HIS A 256 -25.45 -7.77 9.45
C HIS A 256 -26.55 -6.71 9.58
N LEU A 257 -26.26 -5.45 9.23
CA LEU A 257 -27.24 -4.37 9.30
C LEU A 257 -28.42 -4.59 8.35
N LEU A 258 -28.21 -5.18 7.17
CA LEU A 258 -29.30 -5.54 6.25
C LEU A 258 -30.23 -6.58 6.87
N GLN A 259 -29.68 -7.59 7.55
CA GLN A 259 -30.46 -8.62 8.25
C GLN A 259 -31.27 -8.02 9.41
N GLU A 260 -30.69 -7.08 10.17
CA GLU A 260 -31.40 -6.35 11.23
C GLU A 260 -32.56 -5.52 10.66
N CYS A 261 -32.30 -4.73 9.60
CA CYS A 261 -33.36 -3.95 8.95
C CYS A 261 -34.51 -4.82 8.44
N GLN A 262 -34.21 -6.03 7.97
CA GLN A 262 -35.23 -6.97 7.51
C GLN A 262 -36.08 -7.51 8.68
N LYS A 263 -35.46 -7.80 9.83
CA LYS A 263 -36.18 -8.23 11.05
C LYS A 263 -37.07 -7.12 11.60
N ASP A 264 -36.56 -5.90 11.62
CA ASP A 264 -37.24 -4.73 12.20
C ASP A 264 -38.20 -4.03 11.21
N ARG A 265 -38.27 -4.52 9.96
CA ARG A 265 -39.09 -3.98 8.87
C ARG A 265 -38.75 -2.52 8.52
N GLU A 266 -37.49 -2.14 8.66
CA GLU A 266 -36.97 -0.82 8.31
C GLU A 266 -36.65 -0.69 6.81
N HIS A 267 -37.68 -0.65 5.96
CA HIS A 267 -37.52 -0.62 4.50
C HIS A 267 -36.62 0.53 4.00
N LYS A 268 -36.78 1.73 4.54
CA LYS A 268 -35.99 2.91 4.11
C LYS A 268 -34.49 2.73 4.39
N ARG A 269 -34.13 2.20 5.56
CA ARG A 269 -32.74 1.96 5.94
C ARG A 269 -32.13 0.82 5.14
N HIS A 270 -32.90 -0.25 4.93
CA HIS A 270 -32.51 -1.36 4.07
C HIS A 270 -32.19 -0.90 2.63
N ASP A 271 -33.05 -0.07 2.04
CA ASP A 271 -32.86 0.48 0.70
C ASP A 271 -31.63 1.41 0.62
N ALA A 272 -31.36 2.16 1.70
CA ALA A 272 -30.15 2.98 1.79
C ALA A 272 -28.89 2.12 1.90
N LEU A 273 -28.87 1.10 2.76
CA LEU A 273 -27.75 0.18 2.95
C LEU A 273 -27.34 -0.53 1.68
N THR A 274 -28.31 -0.94 0.85
CA THR A 274 -28.05 -1.62 -0.44
C THR A 274 -27.33 -0.71 -1.45
N LYS A 275 -27.47 0.62 -1.31
CA LYS A 275 -26.82 1.61 -2.20
C LYS A 275 -25.44 2.02 -1.73
N ILE A 276 -25.07 1.69 -0.48
CA ILE A 276 -23.77 2.06 0.10
C ILE A 276 -22.70 1.13 -0.45
N ILE A 277 -21.58 1.72 -0.86
CA ILE A 277 -20.38 1.03 -1.35
C ILE A 277 -19.19 1.40 -0.46
N PRO A 278 -18.10 0.61 -0.49
CA PRO A 278 -16.86 0.96 0.19
C PRO A 278 -16.41 2.39 -0.17
N SER A 279 -16.04 3.16 0.84
CA SER A 279 -15.65 4.56 0.76
C SER A 279 -14.14 4.73 0.73
N ALA A 280 -13.64 5.36 -0.34
CA ALA A 280 -12.22 5.71 -0.49
C ALA A 280 -11.69 6.55 0.67
N ASN A 281 -12.44 7.56 1.11
CA ASN A 281 -11.99 8.47 2.17
C ASN A 281 -11.82 7.74 3.50
N HIS A 282 -12.75 6.84 3.83
CA HIS A 282 -12.65 6.03 5.04
C HIS A 282 -11.48 5.05 4.96
N LEU A 283 -11.25 4.40 3.82
CA LEU A 283 -10.09 3.54 3.64
C LEU A 283 -8.76 4.30 3.82
N ILE A 284 -8.63 5.49 3.23
CA ILE A 284 -7.44 6.35 3.41
C ILE A 284 -7.27 6.72 4.90
N ALA A 285 -8.35 7.13 5.57
CA ALA A 285 -8.32 7.50 6.98
C ALA A 285 -7.90 6.31 7.87
N LEU A 286 -8.45 5.12 7.63
CA LEU A 286 -8.09 3.89 8.34
C LEU A 286 -6.63 3.50 8.11
N GLN A 287 -6.14 3.56 6.87
CA GLN A 287 -4.72 3.33 6.58
C GLN A 287 -3.83 4.33 7.32
N HIS A 288 -4.24 5.59 7.36
CA HIS A 288 -3.51 6.62 8.08
C HIS A 288 -3.49 6.40 9.59
N ALA A 289 -4.60 5.96 10.18
CA ALA A 289 -4.74 5.73 11.61
C ALA A 289 -4.00 4.47 12.08
N PHE A 290 -4.07 3.38 11.31
CA PHE A 290 -3.70 2.07 11.80
C PHE A 290 -2.50 1.41 11.10
N ALA A 291 -2.17 1.78 9.85
CA ALA A 291 -1.21 0.98 9.08
C ALA A 291 0.21 0.99 9.67
N ASP A 292 0.74 2.16 10.07
CA ASP A 292 2.12 2.25 10.59
C ASP A 292 2.23 1.68 12.01
N THR A 293 1.24 1.91 12.87
CA THR A 293 1.18 1.37 14.24
C THR A 293 1.09 -0.14 14.23
N PHE A 294 0.10 -0.70 13.50
CA PHE A 294 -0.02 -2.14 13.35
C PHE A 294 1.22 -2.76 12.73
N ASN A 295 1.85 -2.12 11.74
CA ASN A 295 3.06 -2.64 11.14
C ASN A 295 4.26 -2.66 12.11
N ALA A 296 4.33 -1.74 13.08
CA ALA A 296 5.34 -1.80 14.13
C ALA A 296 5.09 -3.00 15.05
N ASP A 297 3.85 -3.19 15.52
CA ASP A 297 3.48 -4.32 16.38
C ASP A 297 3.70 -5.67 15.67
N LEU A 298 3.37 -5.74 14.38
CA LEU A 298 3.65 -6.87 13.50
C LEU A 298 5.14 -7.24 13.44
N LEU A 299 6.02 -6.24 13.29
CA LEU A 299 7.47 -6.50 13.21
C LEU A 299 8.05 -6.93 14.56
N ASP A 300 7.46 -6.49 15.67
CA ASP A 300 7.82 -6.95 17.00
C ASP A 300 7.35 -8.40 17.23
N GLU A 301 6.14 -8.76 16.79
CA GLU A 301 5.61 -10.13 16.85
C GLU A 301 6.48 -11.13 16.07
N LEU A 302 7.06 -10.72 14.94
CA LEU A 302 8.00 -11.54 14.17
C LEU A 302 9.27 -11.93 14.95
N SER A 303 9.54 -11.32 16.11
CA SER A 303 10.62 -11.70 17.02
C SER A 303 12.00 -11.78 16.33
N LEU A 304 12.30 -10.80 15.48
CA LEU A 304 13.51 -10.73 14.66
C LEU A 304 14.78 -10.57 15.54
N LYS A 305 15.72 -11.50 15.44
CA LYS A 305 16.95 -11.56 16.23
C LYS A 305 18.16 -10.96 15.51
N ARG A 306 18.14 -10.91 14.19
CA ARG A 306 19.28 -10.50 13.36
C ARG A 306 18.94 -9.34 12.43
N LEU A 307 17.67 -9.23 12.05
CA LEU A 307 17.14 -8.13 11.24
C LEU A 307 16.61 -7.02 12.16
N PHE A 308 17.46 -6.04 12.46
CA PHE A 308 17.15 -4.97 13.43
C PHE A 308 16.32 -3.82 12.81
N ILE A 309 15.12 -4.12 12.32
CA ILE A 309 14.25 -3.13 11.65
C ILE A 309 13.05 -2.70 12.49
N ALA A 310 12.64 -3.50 13.48
CA ALA A 310 11.44 -3.24 14.29
C ALA A 310 11.53 -1.92 15.07
N PRO A 311 12.65 -1.56 15.73
CA PRO A 311 12.78 -0.27 16.41
C PRO A 311 12.61 0.94 15.48
N ALA A 312 13.10 0.83 14.24
CA ALA A 312 12.98 1.89 13.25
C ALA A 312 11.52 2.08 12.81
N MET A 313 10.79 0.98 12.61
CA MET A 313 9.36 1.02 12.30
C MET A 313 8.53 1.59 13.46
N ARG A 314 8.85 1.18 14.70
CA ARG A 314 8.22 1.73 15.92
C ARG A 314 8.44 3.24 16.03
N ALA A 315 9.65 3.72 15.73
CA ALA A 315 9.94 5.15 15.70
C ALA A 315 9.19 5.92 14.60
N VAL A 316 8.91 5.28 13.45
CA VAL A 316 8.03 5.86 12.40
C VAL A 316 6.58 5.95 12.89
N ALA A 317 6.08 4.91 13.57
CA ALA A 317 4.73 4.92 14.13
C ALA A 317 4.55 6.01 15.18
N ASN A 318 5.51 6.17 16.10
CA ASN A 318 5.43 7.12 17.22
C ASN A 318 5.55 8.59 16.78
N GLN A 319 6.36 8.90 15.76
CA GLN A 319 6.46 10.27 15.20
C GLN A 319 5.10 10.84 14.79
N ARG A 320 4.17 9.96 14.42
CA ARG A 320 2.84 10.37 14.02
C ARG A 320 1.98 10.78 15.21
N SER A 321 2.07 10.05 16.32
CA SER A 321 1.40 10.41 17.57
C SER A 321 1.86 11.77 18.07
N GLU A 322 3.15 12.09 17.93
CA GLU A 322 3.74 13.37 18.31
C GLU A 322 3.21 14.55 17.48
N THR A 323 2.98 14.38 16.16
CA THR A 323 2.37 15.45 15.34
C THR A 323 0.93 15.80 15.72
N THR A 324 0.23 14.92 16.44
CA THR A 324 -1.10 15.18 17.02
C THR A 324 -1.07 15.73 18.45
N SER A 325 0.08 15.69 19.14
CA SER A 325 0.22 16.10 20.54
C SER A 325 1.30 17.16 20.81
N ALA A 326 2.07 17.60 19.80
CA ALA A 326 3.17 18.56 19.98
C ALA A 326 2.77 19.99 19.54
N LEU A 327 2.03 20.64 20.43
CA LEU A 327 2.16 22.08 20.73
C LEU A 327 3.03 22.23 21.99
N SER A 328 4.10 21.43 22.12
CA SER A 328 5.05 21.57 23.22
C SER A 328 6.31 20.75 22.93
N ASP A 329 7.42 21.47 23.05
CA ASP A 329 8.76 21.00 23.37
C ASP A 329 9.74 20.71 22.23
N THR A 330 10.72 21.59 22.22
CA THR A 330 11.95 21.66 21.45
C THR A 330 12.77 20.37 21.56
N ALA A 331 12.89 19.63 20.45
CA ALA A 331 13.80 18.51 20.35
C ALA A 331 15.26 19.02 20.26
N THR A 332 16.03 18.71 21.29
CA THR A 332 17.48 18.86 21.32
C THR A 332 18.12 17.91 20.31
N LEU A 333 18.93 18.47 19.41
CA LEU A 333 19.67 17.74 18.39
C LEU A 333 20.82 16.95 19.04
N SER A 334 20.65 15.64 19.24
CA SER A 334 21.78 14.77 19.57
C SER A 334 22.58 14.48 18.29
N GLU A 335 23.84 14.92 18.25
CA GLU A 335 24.74 14.87 17.08
C GLU A 335 25.25 13.46 16.70
N THR A 336 24.74 12.39 17.32
CA THR A 336 25.05 11.00 16.93
C THR A 336 23.78 10.30 16.43
N GLN A 337 23.63 10.20 15.11
CA GLN A 337 22.53 9.46 14.51
C GLN A 337 22.67 7.98 14.85
N THR A 338 21.68 7.40 15.55
CA THR A 338 21.67 5.97 15.80
C THR A 338 21.34 5.22 14.48
N PRO A 339 21.76 3.95 14.31
CA PRO A 339 21.38 3.15 13.14
C PRO A 339 19.86 3.10 12.92
N THR A 340 19.09 3.17 14.00
CA THR A 340 17.63 3.23 13.98
C THR A 340 17.11 4.52 13.36
N ASP A 341 17.72 5.67 13.68
CA ASP A 341 17.35 6.97 13.10
C ASP A 341 17.67 7.05 11.61
N VAL A 342 18.76 6.44 11.20
CA VAL A 342 19.13 6.34 9.77
C VAL A 342 18.12 5.49 9.01
N LEU A 343 17.73 4.32 9.53
CA LEU A 343 16.73 3.46 8.88
C LEU A 343 15.34 4.11 8.82
N LYS A 344 14.95 4.80 9.90
CA LYS A 344 13.70 5.56 10.00
C LYS A 344 13.65 6.69 8.96
N SER A 345 14.70 7.51 8.88
CA SER A 345 14.81 8.58 7.89
C SER A 345 14.86 8.03 6.46
N ALA A 346 15.61 6.95 6.23
CA ALA A 346 15.66 6.27 4.94
C ALA A 346 14.28 5.76 4.49
N LEU A 347 13.48 5.18 5.40
CA LEU A 347 12.12 4.75 5.09
C LEU A 347 11.21 5.92 4.74
N SER A 348 11.25 7.02 5.51
CA SER A 348 10.45 8.22 5.24
C SER A 348 10.78 8.84 3.89
N GLN A 349 12.07 9.02 3.61
CA GLN A 349 12.58 9.54 2.34
C GLN A 349 12.22 8.62 1.16
N ALA A 350 12.34 7.30 1.34
CA ALA A 350 11.97 6.32 0.32
C ALA A 350 10.48 6.34 0.00
N ARG A 351 9.62 6.47 1.02
CA ARG A 351 8.17 6.62 0.84
C ARG A 351 7.86 7.84 -0.02
N ILE A 352 8.44 9.00 0.30
CA ILE A 352 8.18 10.24 -0.44
C ILE A 352 8.72 10.17 -1.87
N TYR A 353 9.94 9.65 -2.05
CA TYR A 353 10.53 9.46 -3.38
C TYR A 353 9.67 8.55 -4.26
N ALA A 354 9.23 7.39 -3.73
CA ALA A 354 8.38 6.46 -4.46
C ALA A 354 7.01 7.07 -4.83
N ARG A 355 6.39 7.84 -3.93
CA ARG A 355 5.14 8.57 -4.21
C ARG A 355 5.32 9.54 -5.38
N ILE A 356 6.36 10.36 -5.32
CA ILE A 356 6.66 11.36 -6.37
C ILE A 356 6.93 10.68 -7.72
N ARG A 357 7.73 9.61 -7.74
CA ARG A 357 8.02 8.85 -8.96
C ARG A 357 6.77 8.25 -9.59
N LEU A 358 5.88 7.65 -8.79
CA LEU A 358 4.61 7.10 -9.28
C LEU A 358 3.68 8.19 -9.82
N LEU A 359 3.52 9.30 -9.09
CA LEU A 359 2.71 10.42 -9.55
C LEU A 359 3.28 11.05 -10.83
N HIS A 360 4.61 11.17 -10.93
CA HIS A 360 5.28 11.73 -12.09
C HIS A 360 5.12 10.84 -13.33
N GLN A 361 5.32 9.51 -13.20
CA GLN A 361 5.08 8.56 -14.29
C GLN A 361 3.65 8.61 -14.83
N ASN A 362 2.68 8.93 -13.97
CA ASN A 362 1.26 9.05 -14.33
C ASN A 362 0.84 10.50 -14.67
N LYS A 363 1.77 11.45 -14.76
CA LYS A 363 1.51 12.88 -15.08
C LYS A 363 0.54 13.57 -14.08
N LEU A 364 0.61 13.19 -12.81
CA LEU A 364 -0.24 13.69 -11.71
C LEU A 364 0.44 14.74 -10.81
N ILE A 365 1.71 15.03 -11.07
CA ILE A 365 2.49 16.07 -10.39
C ILE A 365 3.40 16.78 -11.39
N GLU A 366 3.61 18.08 -11.19
CA GLU A 366 4.55 18.87 -11.98
C GLU A 366 5.99 18.69 -11.50
N ALA A 367 6.96 18.82 -12.40
CA ALA A 367 8.38 18.63 -12.08
C ALA A 367 8.90 19.65 -11.05
N THR A 368 8.40 20.88 -11.08
CA THR A 368 8.74 21.96 -10.13
C THR A 368 8.32 21.60 -8.71
N ALA A 369 7.06 21.21 -8.51
CA ALA A 369 6.51 20.78 -7.23
C ALA A 369 7.22 19.52 -6.72
N ALA A 370 7.47 18.54 -7.59
CA ALA A 370 8.22 17.33 -7.27
C ALA A 370 9.64 17.65 -6.77
N ASN A 371 10.37 18.54 -7.44
CA ASN A 371 11.72 18.92 -7.05
C ASN A 371 11.75 19.67 -5.71
N SER A 372 10.79 20.57 -5.48
CA SER A 372 10.69 21.29 -4.20
C SER A 372 10.47 20.34 -3.03
N GLU A 373 9.59 19.36 -3.19
CA GLU A 373 9.31 18.35 -2.15
C GLU A 373 10.55 17.48 -1.89
N LEU A 374 11.26 17.05 -2.94
CA LEU A 374 12.48 16.25 -2.79
C LEU A 374 13.61 17.01 -2.09
N LEU A 375 13.75 18.31 -2.32
CA LEU A 375 14.75 19.15 -1.65
C LEU A 375 14.47 19.29 -0.15
N ALA A 376 13.19 19.33 0.26
CA ALA A 376 12.81 19.42 1.66
C ALA A 376 13.24 18.20 2.50
N GLN A 377 13.38 17.03 1.88
CA GLN A 377 13.65 15.76 2.56
C GLN A 377 15.10 15.53 3.01
N ARG A 378 16.05 16.40 2.61
CA ARG A 378 17.48 16.33 2.98
C ARG A 378 18.09 14.92 2.80
N PHE A 379 18.03 14.41 1.57
CA PHE A 379 18.62 13.10 1.22
C PHE A 379 20.14 13.06 1.48
N PRO A 380 20.71 11.89 1.84
CA PRO A 380 22.15 11.70 1.91
C PRO A 380 22.85 12.05 0.60
N ALA A 381 24.11 12.46 0.70
CA ALA A 381 24.92 12.82 -0.47
C ALA A 381 24.98 11.66 -1.48
N GLY A 382 24.75 11.95 -2.76
CA GLY A 382 24.74 10.95 -3.83
C GLY A 382 23.48 10.09 -3.95
N ALA A 383 22.63 10.00 -2.91
CA ALA A 383 21.44 9.13 -2.92
C ALA A 383 20.48 9.48 -4.08
N LEU A 384 20.17 10.76 -4.28
CA LEU A 384 19.27 11.20 -5.36
C LEU A 384 19.83 10.91 -6.77
N ALA A 385 21.15 10.95 -6.95
CA ALA A 385 21.78 10.64 -8.23
C ALA A 385 21.63 9.14 -8.54
N THR A 386 21.91 8.27 -7.56
CA THR A 386 21.72 6.82 -7.68
C THR A 386 20.25 6.48 -7.95
N LEU A 387 19.32 7.07 -7.20
CA LEU A 387 17.88 6.81 -7.35
C LEU A 387 17.35 7.21 -8.73
N LYS A 388 17.84 8.31 -9.32
CA LYS A 388 17.44 8.75 -10.67
C LYS A 388 17.82 7.73 -11.75
N ASN A 389 18.95 7.05 -11.58
CA ASN A 389 19.46 6.06 -12.53
C ASN A 389 18.94 4.63 -12.28
N THR A 390 18.25 4.42 -11.16
CA THR A 390 17.75 3.11 -10.75
C THR A 390 16.27 2.95 -11.14
N ASP A 391 15.92 1.83 -11.77
CA ASP A 391 14.51 1.46 -11.91
C ASP A 391 13.97 0.89 -10.59
N ILE A 392 13.41 1.77 -9.76
CA ILE A 392 12.89 1.41 -8.44
C ILE A 392 11.62 0.54 -8.49
N PHE A 393 10.96 0.39 -9.64
CA PHE A 393 9.70 -0.36 -9.76
C PHE A 393 9.90 -1.78 -10.27
N ALA A 394 11.14 -2.17 -10.58
CA ALA A 394 11.52 -3.52 -10.95
C ALA A 394 12.53 -4.08 -9.95
N LEU A 395 12.40 -5.37 -9.61
CA LEU A 395 13.41 -6.02 -8.77
C LEU A 395 14.73 -6.19 -9.54
N PRO A 396 15.86 -5.73 -8.99
CA PRO A 396 17.19 -5.83 -9.61
C PRO A 396 17.76 -7.24 -9.43
N LEU A 397 17.07 -8.25 -9.99
CA LEU A 397 17.50 -9.64 -9.91
C LEU A 397 18.61 -9.91 -10.93
N VAL A 398 19.68 -10.54 -10.47
CA VAL A 398 20.86 -10.89 -11.27
C VAL A 398 20.59 -12.22 -11.99
N LYS A 399 20.97 -12.34 -13.27
CA LYS A 399 20.96 -13.66 -13.91
C LYS A 399 22.06 -14.48 -13.26
N SER A 400 21.75 -15.72 -12.87
CA SER A 400 22.78 -16.64 -12.39
C SER A 400 23.60 -17.09 -13.61
N ASP A 401 24.51 -16.25 -14.08
CA ASP A 401 25.53 -16.63 -15.02
C ASP A 401 26.57 -17.37 -14.17
N ILE A 402 26.32 -18.67 -13.96
CA ILE A 402 27.44 -19.57 -13.66
C ILE A 402 28.08 -19.77 -15.03
N GLU A 403 29.05 -18.92 -15.34
CA GLU A 403 30.07 -19.24 -16.33
C GLU A 403 30.68 -20.59 -15.91
N ASP A 404 30.67 -21.54 -16.85
CA ASP A 404 31.34 -22.85 -16.71
C ASP A 404 32.85 -22.68 -16.46
#